data_AF-A0A3P8ZKN6-F1
#
_entry.id   AF-A0A3P8ZKN6-F1
#
_cell.length_a   1.000
_cell.length_b   1.000
_cell.length_c   1.000
_cell.angle_alpha   90.00
_cell.angle_beta   90.00
_cell.angle_gamma   90.00
#
_symmetry.space_group_name_H-M   'P 1'
#
loop_
_entity.id
_entity.type
_entity.pdbx_description
1 polymer ?
#
loop_
_entity_poly.entity_id
_entity_poly.type
_entity_poly.pdbx_seq_one_letter_code
_entity_poly.pdbx_strand_id
1 'polypeptide(L)'
;MQQCYGTTGCLTLFIVVLSLMASSAADKPRNCCTKTSIQKITSTIIGARLQQRDPPCVKAVIFETEDGEVCSHWREAWVRKAVFQLEEARKSMNALNTTTFPETNTNNTKSP
;
A
#
# COMPACT_ATOMS: atom_id res chain seq x y z
N MET A 1 -15.60 45.97 -21.75
CA MET A 1 -16.57 45.39 -22.69
C MET A 1 -17.06 44.08 -22.13
N GLN A 2 -18.05 44.18 -21.24
CA GLN A 2 -18.74 43.07 -20.60
C GLN A 2 -19.94 42.75 -21.48
N GLN A 3 -19.96 41.55 -22.07
CA GLN A 3 -21.09 41.10 -22.88
C GLN A 3 -21.73 39.90 -22.17
N CYS A 4 -22.68 40.21 -21.31
CA CYS A 4 -23.74 39.28 -20.89
C CYS A 4 -25.01 39.74 -21.62
N TYR A 5 -25.17 39.29 -22.87
CA TYR A 5 -26.42 39.43 -23.60
C TYR A 5 -27.18 38.11 -23.50
N GLY A 6 -28.36 38.16 -22.91
CA GLY A 6 -29.34 37.08 -22.95
C GLY A 6 -29.65 36.48 -21.59
N THR A 7 -30.83 36.84 -21.07
CA THR A 7 -31.55 36.07 -20.04
C THR A 7 -31.96 34.73 -20.62
N THR A 8 -31.03 33.78 -20.77
CA THR A 8 -31.23 32.31 -20.76
C THR A 8 -29.85 31.65 -21.01
N GLY A 9 -29.23 31.15 -19.93
CA GLY A 9 -28.16 30.14 -19.99
C GLY A 9 -26.79 30.58 -20.53
N CYS A 10 -25.83 30.81 -19.64
CA CYS A 10 -24.44 30.51 -19.96
C CYS A 10 -23.89 29.61 -18.85
N LEU A 11 -23.60 28.38 -19.27
CA LEU A 11 -23.38 27.22 -18.45
C LEU A 11 -22.11 27.34 -17.60
N THR A 12 -22.27 26.85 -16.37
CA THR A 12 -21.26 26.45 -15.39
C THR A 12 -19.91 26.07 -16.00
N LEU A 13 -18.85 26.80 -15.65
CA LEU A 13 -17.49 26.32 -15.80
C LEU A 13 -17.09 25.61 -14.50
N PHE A 14 -17.55 24.35 -14.39
CA PHE A 14 -17.00 23.41 -13.41
C PHE A 14 -15.52 23.20 -13.75
N ILE A 15 -14.63 23.83 -12.99
CA ILE A 15 -13.22 23.43 -12.99
C ILE A 15 -13.17 22.08 -12.29
N VAL A 16 -13.23 21.02 -13.11
CA VAL A 16 -13.11 19.64 -12.70
C VAL A 16 -11.75 19.47 -12.02
N VAL A 17 -11.81 19.23 -10.71
CA VAL A 17 -10.67 18.74 -9.92
C VAL A 17 -10.24 17.42 -10.57
N LEU A 18 -9.08 17.41 -11.24
CA LEU A 18 -8.42 16.18 -11.65
C LEU A 18 -7.81 15.50 -10.41
N SER A 19 -8.66 15.01 -9.52
CA SER A 19 -8.29 13.94 -8.61
C SER A 19 -8.27 12.65 -9.44
N LEU A 20 -7.11 12.30 -10.00
CA LEU A 20 -6.85 10.94 -10.48
C LEU A 20 -6.78 10.00 -9.26
N MET A 21 -7.91 9.79 -8.60
CA MET A 21 -8.15 8.59 -7.83
C MET A 21 -8.57 7.55 -8.85
N ALA A 22 -7.60 6.79 -9.36
CA ALA A 22 -7.89 5.57 -10.08
C ALA A 22 -8.43 4.55 -9.07
N SER A 23 -9.69 4.71 -8.65
CA SER A 23 -10.47 3.65 -8.02
C SER A 23 -10.87 2.68 -9.14
N SER A 24 -9.95 1.77 -9.47
CA SER A 24 -10.23 0.70 -10.41
C SER A 24 -11.35 -0.19 -9.85
N ALA A 25 -12.40 -0.28 -10.66
CA ALA A 25 -13.64 -0.98 -10.44
C ALA A 25 -13.48 -2.46 -10.03
N ALA A 26 -14.54 -2.94 -9.39
CA ALA A 26 -14.74 -4.31 -8.94
C ALA A 26 -14.90 -5.32 -10.08
N ASP A 27 -13.82 -5.65 -10.77
CA ASP A 27 -13.57 -7.00 -11.28
C ASP A 27 -12.79 -7.71 -10.18
N LYS A 28 -13.08 -8.98 -9.82
CA LYS A 28 -12.33 -9.64 -8.75
C LYS A 28 -10.86 -9.71 -9.18
N PRO A 29 -9.99 -8.80 -8.68
CA PRO A 29 -8.77 -8.52 -9.39
C PRO A 29 -7.80 -9.64 -9.05
N ARG A 30 -6.96 -10.04 -10.01
CA ARG A 30 -5.64 -10.60 -9.64
C ARG A 30 -5.07 -9.59 -8.64
N ASN A 31 -4.96 -9.96 -7.37
CA ASN A 31 -4.60 -9.04 -6.29
C ASN A 31 -3.09 -8.79 -6.33
N CYS A 32 -2.62 -8.17 -7.42
CA CYS A 32 -1.22 -7.92 -7.69
C CYS A 32 -1.04 -6.56 -8.39
N CYS A 33 0.11 -5.95 -8.15
CA CYS A 33 0.50 -4.71 -8.82
C CYS A 33 0.82 -4.97 -10.29
N THR A 34 0.11 -4.28 -11.19
CA THR A 34 0.44 -4.21 -12.63
C THR A 34 1.26 -2.97 -12.96
N LYS A 35 1.21 -1.94 -12.10
CA LYS A 35 1.98 -0.70 -12.18
C LYS A 35 2.61 -0.39 -10.81
N THR A 36 3.66 0.41 -10.81
CA THR A 36 4.37 0.84 -9.60
C THR A 36 4.53 2.35 -9.57
N SER A 37 4.50 2.91 -8.36
CA SER A 37 4.80 4.32 -8.09
C SER A 37 6.26 4.49 -7.66
N ILE A 38 6.86 5.61 -8.05
CA ILE A 38 8.16 6.09 -7.54
C ILE A 38 8.00 7.11 -6.41
N GLN A 39 6.78 7.61 -6.20
CA GLN A 39 6.49 8.64 -5.21
C GLN A 39 6.64 8.06 -3.80
N LYS A 40 7.23 8.87 -2.92
CA LYS A 40 7.38 8.50 -1.52
C LYS A 40 6.01 8.53 -0.83
N ILE A 41 5.72 7.47 -0.09
CA ILE A 41 4.51 7.39 0.73
C ILE A 41 4.61 8.39 1.89
N THR A 42 3.58 9.21 2.06
CA THR A 42 3.44 10.17 3.17
C THR A 42 2.64 9.60 4.34
N SER A 43 1.78 8.62 4.05
CA SER A 43 0.95 7.93 5.05
C SER A 43 1.77 6.97 5.90
N THR A 44 1.24 6.62 7.07
CA THR A 44 1.87 5.67 7.97
C THR A 44 1.94 4.28 7.34
N ILE A 45 3.15 3.71 7.26
CA ILE A 45 3.37 2.36 6.74
C ILE A 45 3.27 1.36 7.89
N ILE A 46 2.29 0.47 7.80
CA ILE A 46 2.00 -0.59 8.78
C ILE A 46 2.81 -1.85 8.44
N GLY A 47 2.94 -2.14 7.15
CA GLY A 47 3.57 -3.37 6.67
C GLY A 47 4.10 -3.26 5.26
N ALA A 48 4.89 -4.25 4.87
CA ALA A 48 5.40 -4.38 3.51
C ALA A 48 5.48 -5.85 3.09
N ARG A 49 5.17 -6.13 1.83
CA ARG A 49 5.37 -7.43 1.19
C ARG A 49 6.01 -7.27 -0.18
N LEU A 50 6.89 -8.21 -0.52
CA LEU A 50 7.53 -8.24 -1.82
C LEU A 50 6.67 -9.04 -2.81
N GLN A 51 6.31 -8.40 -3.92
CA GLN A 51 5.66 -9.06 -5.04
C GLN A 51 6.70 -9.49 -6.07
N GLN A 52 6.69 -10.79 -6.40
CA GLN A 52 7.48 -11.34 -7.49
C GLN A 52 6.85 -10.99 -8.85
N ARG A 53 7.67 -10.96 -9.90
CA ARG A 53 7.18 -10.71 -11.26
C ARG A 53 6.48 -11.97 -11.77
N ASP A 54 5.21 -11.84 -12.14
CA ASP A 54 4.39 -12.87 -12.77
C ASP A 54 3.37 -12.22 -13.72
N PRO A 55 3.64 -12.09 -15.02
CA PRO A 55 2.80 -11.30 -15.94
C PRO A 55 1.30 -11.66 -15.84
N PRO A 56 0.39 -10.68 -15.70
CA PRO A 56 0.58 -9.23 -15.88
C PRO A 56 1.15 -8.49 -14.65
N CYS A 57 1.42 -9.18 -13.55
CA CYS A 57 1.98 -8.62 -12.33
C CYS A 57 3.46 -8.24 -12.53
N VAL A 58 3.83 -7.03 -12.12
CA VAL A 58 5.21 -6.54 -12.16
C VAL A 58 5.91 -6.79 -10.83
N LYS A 59 7.25 -6.77 -10.82
CA LYS A 59 8.01 -6.82 -9.56
C LYS A 59 7.78 -5.52 -8.79
N ALA A 60 7.25 -5.61 -7.57
CA ALA A 60 6.88 -4.45 -6.76
C ALA A 60 7.08 -4.73 -5.26
N VAL A 61 7.21 -3.68 -4.47
CA VAL A 61 6.99 -3.76 -3.02
C VAL A 61 5.61 -3.17 -2.75
N ILE A 62 4.74 -3.94 -2.09
CA ILE A 62 3.42 -3.47 -1.69
C ILE A 62 3.53 -3.04 -0.24
N PHE A 63 3.26 -1.77 0.02
CA PHE A 63 3.17 -1.24 1.36
C PHE A 63 1.71 -1.24 1.81
N GLU A 64 1.46 -1.77 2.99
CA GLU A 64 0.19 -1.64 3.70
C GLU A 64 0.27 -0.36 4.51
N THR A 65 -0.61 0.59 4.19
CA THR A 65 -0.71 1.88 4.85
C THR A 65 -2.09 2.03 5.48
N GLU A 66 -2.26 3.01 6.35
CA GLU A 66 -3.58 3.32 6.96
C GLU A 66 -4.65 3.63 5.90
N ASP A 67 -4.24 4.19 4.75
CA ASP A 67 -5.12 4.55 3.63
C ASP A 67 -5.31 3.41 2.63
N GLY A 68 -4.66 2.26 2.83
CA GLY A 68 -4.72 1.09 1.96
C GLY A 68 -3.37 0.66 1.38
N GLU A 69 -3.41 -0.17 0.34
CA GLU A 69 -2.20 -0.76 -0.24
C GLU A 69 -1.59 0.12 -1.35
N VAL A 70 -0.28 0.32 -1.28
CA VAL A 70 0.48 1.13 -2.24
C VAL A 70 1.56 0.31 -2.94
N CYS A 71 1.45 0.16 -4.26
CA CYS A 71 2.43 -0.48 -5.12
C CYS A 71 3.63 0.44 -5.40
N SER A 72 4.80 0.13 -4.83
CA SER A 72 6.02 0.93 -4.98
C SER A 72 7.10 0.21 -5.78
N HIS A 73 7.88 0.97 -6.53
CA HIS A 73 8.94 0.41 -7.36
C HIS A 73 10.12 -0.03 -6.48
N TRP A 74 10.46 -1.31 -6.53
CA TRP A 74 11.45 -1.94 -5.63
C TRP A 74 12.88 -1.35 -5.72
N ARG A 75 13.21 -0.64 -6.81
CA ARG A 75 14.53 -0.02 -6.96
C ARG A 75 14.65 1.33 -6.26
N GLU A 76 13.57 1.93 -5.80
CA GLU A 76 13.67 3.23 -5.13
C GLU A 76 14.45 3.10 -3.82
N ALA A 77 15.34 4.06 -3.55
CA ALA A 77 16.19 4.04 -2.36
C ALA A 77 15.36 4.12 -1.07
N TRP A 78 14.29 4.91 -1.08
CA TRP A 78 13.38 5.04 0.06
C TRP A 78 12.59 3.76 0.34
N VAL A 79 12.23 3.00 -0.70
CA VAL A 79 11.52 1.72 -0.57
C VAL A 79 12.39 0.71 0.16
N ARG A 80 13.66 0.58 -0.25
CA ARG A 80 14.62 -0.30 0.41
C ARG A 80 14.84 0.07 1.87
N LYS A 81 14.94 1.37 2.16
CA LYS A 81 15.07 1.87 3.54
C LYS A 81 13.83 1.54 4.38
N ALA A 82 12.63 1.75 3.83
CA ALA A 82 11.39 1.46 4.54
C ALA A 82 11.23 -0.03 4.85
N VAL A 83 11.51 -0.92 3.89
CA VAL A 83 11.48 -2.38 4.11
C VAL A 83 12.46 -2.80 5.19
N PHE A 84 13.69 -2.29 5.14
CA PHE A 84 14.71 -2.58 6.15
C PHE A 84 14.27 -2.16 7.56
N GLN A 85 13.73 -0.95 7.70
CA GLN A 85 13.23 -0.45 8.99
C GLN A 85 12.07 -1.31 9.53
N LEU A 86 11.16 -1.75 8.67
CA LEU A 86 10.07 -2.65 9.07
C LEU A 86 10.59 -4.01 9.53
N GLU A 87 11.60 -4.57 8.87
CA GLU A 87 12.23 -5.82 9.28
C GLU A 87 12.96 -5.70 10.62
N GLU A 88 13.68 -4.60 10.85
CA GLU A 88 14.33 -4.32 12.14
C GLU A 88 13.29 -4.19 13.26
N ALA A 89 12.22 -3.43 13.02
CA ALA A 89 11.12 -3.30 13.97
C ALA A 89 10.50 -4.66 14.29
N ARG A 90 10.23 -5.49 13.27
CA ARG A 90 9.70 -6.85 13.46
C ARG A 90 10.63 -7.73 14.27
N LYS A 91 11.95 -7.68 14.02
CA LYS A 91 12.94 -8.44 14.79
C LYS A 91 12.99 -7.99 16.24
N SER A 92 12.93 -6.68 16.50
CA SER A 92 12.92 -6.14 17.86
C SER A 92 11.65 -6.55 18.63
N MET A 93 10.48 -6.53 17.99
CA MET A 93 9.24 -7.03 18.58
C MET A 93 9.30 -8.53 18.85
N ASN A 94 9.90 -9.30 17.94
CA ASN A 94 10.12 -10.74 18.13
C ASN A 94 11.16 -11.05 19.22
N ALA A 95 12.10 -10.16 19.51
CA ALA A 95 13.00 -10.33 20.64
C ALA A 95 12.28 -10.02 21.97
N LEU A 96 11.42 -8.99 21.97
CA LEU A 96 10.67 -8.57 23.15
C LEU A 96 9.58 -9.58 23.55
N ASN A 97 8.85 -10.13 22.57
CA ASN A 97 7.85 -11.16 22.84
C ASN A 97 8.48 -12.49 23.29
N THR A 98 9.71 -12.81 22.86
CA THR A 98 10.47 -13.97 23.36
C THR A 98 10.93 -13.78 24.81
N THR A 99 11.03 -12.53 25.29
CA THR A 99 11.47 -12.21 26.66
C THR A 99 10.29 -12.06 27.63
N THR A 100 9.06 -11.98 27.13
CA THR A 100 7.85 -11.91 27.96
C THR A 100 7.11 -13.25 27.81
N PHE A 101 7.24 -14.12 28.80
CA PHE A 101 6.68 -15.48 28.96
C PHE A 101 7.54 -16.65 28.42
N PRO A 102 8.15 -17.46 29.31
CA PRO A 102 8.32 -18.88 29.00
C PRO A 102 6.92 -19.49 28.99
N GLU A 103 6.31 -19.66 27.82
CA GLU A 103 5.18 -20.57 27.68
C GLU A 103 5.70 -22.01 27.84
N THR A 104 5.83 -22.40 29.11
CA THR A 104 5.67 -23.78 29.54
C THR A 104 4.27 -24.22 29.13
N ASN A 105 4.13 -24.86 27.97
CA ASN A 105 2.98 -25.72 27.68
C ASN A 105 3.46 -27.17 27.65
N THR A 106 3.41 -27.74 28.84
CA THR A 106 3.53 -29.15 29.20
C THR A 106 2.31 -29.93 28.66
N ASN A 107 2.57 -31.11 28.10
CA ASN A 107 1.68 -32.29 27.96
C ASN A 107 0.71 -32.38 26.76
N ASN A 108 0.95 -33.30 25.81
CA ASN A 108 0.58 -34.72 25.96
C ASN A 108 0.89 -35.59 24.72
N THR A 109 1.58 -36.70 25.00
CA THR A 109 1.70 -37.99 24.31
C THR A 109 0.53 -38.41 23.41
N LYS A 110 0.79 -39.00 22.23
CA LYS A 110 0.40 -40.39 21.86
C LYS A 110 0.79 -40.78 20.41
N SER A 111 1.71 -41.74 20.31
CA SER A 111 1.91 -42.63 19.15
C SER A 111 0.62 -43.44 18.90
N PRO A 112 0.32 -43.79 17.65
CA PRO A 112 0.76 -45.11 17.19
C PRO A 112 1.62 -45.02 15.94
#